data_AF-A0AAW4FB48-F1
#
_entry.id   AF-A0AAW4FB48-F1
#
_cell.length_a   1.000
_cell.length_b   1.000
_cell.length_c   1.000
_cell.angle_alpha   90.00
_cell.angle_beta   90.00
_cell.angle_gamma   90.00
#
_symmetry.space_group_name_H-M   'P 1'
#
loop_
_entity.id
_entity.type
_entity.pdbx_description
1 polymer ?
#
loop_
_entity_poly.entity_id
_entity_poly.type
_entity_poly.pdbx_seq_one_letter_code
_entity_poly.pdbx_strand_id
1 'polypeptide(L)'
;EFFVQVWGNGANFDNVILRRSYERQEIPCPWRYTNDRDVRTMVALGLVMDFDARNVTTFEGERHNALHDARYQAKYVSAIWQKLFPNQADF
;
A
#
# COMPACT_ATOMS: atom_id res chain seq x y z
N GLU A 1 7.30 -21.18 -6.51
CA GLU A 1 6.11 -20.32 -6.33
C GLU A 1 6.57 -18.88 -6.12
N PHE A 2 5.94 -17.92 -6.81
CA PHE A 2 6.22 -16.49 -6.65
C PHE A 2 5.15 -15.91 -5.72
N PHE A 3 5.53 -15.62 -4.47
CA PHE A 3 4.61 -15.00 -3.51
C PHE A 3 4.62 -13.49 -3.70
N VAL A 4 3.44 -12.86 -3.74
CA VAL A 4 3.34 -11.41 -3.88
C VAL A 4 3.58 -10.72 -2.53
N GLN A 5 4.02 -9.45 -2.60
CA GLN A 5 3.94 -8.52 -1.46
C GLN A 5 2.63 -7.78 -1.57
N VAL A 6 1.82 -7.82 -0.51
CA VAL A 6 0.49 -7.20 -0.49
C VAL A 6 0.50 -5.98 0.41
N TRP A 7 -0.20 -4.94 -0.02
CA TRP A 7 -0.30 -3.67 0.68
C TRP A 7 -1.72 -3.44 1.16
N GLY A 8 -1.88 -3.02 2.42
CA GLY A 8 -3.15 -2.62 3.01
C GLY A 8 -3.02 -1.32 3.80
N ASN A 9 -4.09 -0.52 3.88
CA ASN A 9 -4.10 0.73 4.64
C ASN A 9 -4.53 0.49 6.08
N GLY A 10 -3.66 -0.22 6.81
CA GLY A 10 -4.00 -1.01 7.97
C GLY A 10 -3.89 -2.49 7.62
N ALA A 11 -2.67 -2.97 7.36
CA ALA A 11 -2.42 -4.34 6.89
C ALA A 11 -2.98 -5.41 7.85
N ASN A 12 -3.00 -5.09 9.15
CA ASN A 12 -3.57 -5.96 10.20
C ASN A 12 -5.11 -6.10 10.12
N PHE A 13 -5.79 -5.29 9.31
CA PHE A 13 -7.22 -5.38 9.07
C PHE A 13 -7.51 -5.90 7.66
N ASP A 14 -7.12 -5.14 6.63
CA ASP A 14 -7.46 -5.44 5.22
C ASP A 14 -6.90 -6.81 4.79
N ASN A 15 -5.60 -7.03 5.01
CA ASN A 15 -4.95 -8.26 4.54
C ASN A 15 -5.39 -9.48 5.34
N VAL A 16 -5.73 -9.30 6.62
CA VAL A 16 -6.27 -10.37 7.48
C VAL A 16 -7.64 -10.80 6.97
N ILE A 17 -8.54 -9.85 6.68
CA ILE A 17 -9.87 -10.16 6.11
C ILE A 17 -9.72 -10.86 4.77
N LEU A 18 -8.86 -10.35 3.88
CA LEU A 18 -8.66 -10.94 2.56
C LEU A 18 -8.09 -12.36 2.66
N ARG A 19 -7.12 -12.61 3.54
CA ARG A 19 -6.57 -13.94 3.81
C ARG A 19 -7.65 -14.91 4.30
N ARG A 20 -8.50 -14.48 5.25
CA ARG A 20 -9.63 -15.30 5.73
C ARG A 20 -10.63 -15.61 4.60
N SER A 21 -10.82 -14.71 3.65
CA SER A 21 -11.65 -14.96 2.47
C SER A 21 -11.04 -16.01 1.55
N TYR A 22 -9.72 -15.96 1.29
CA TYR A 22 -9.01 -17.01 0.55
C TYR A 22 -9.17 -18.39 1.22
N GLU A 23 -8.93 -18.46 2.53
CA GLU A 23 -9.10 -19.70 3.32
C GLU A 23 -10.52 -20.26 3.21
N ARG A 24 -11.55 -19.41 3.32
CA ARG A 24 -12.97 -19.83 3.21
C ARG A 24 -13.37 -20.34 1.83
N GLN A 25 -12.68 -19.90 0.78
CA GLN A 25 -12.95 -20.31 -0.60
C GLN A 25 -12.05 -21.48 -1.03
N GLU A 26 -11.22 -22.01 -0.12
CA GLU A 26 -10.23 -23.05 -0.41
C GLU A 26 -9.24 -22.64 -1.52
N ILE A 27 -9.04 -21.32 -1.71
CA ILE A 27 -8.10 -20.78 -2.68
C ILE A 27 -6.77 -20.51 -1.94
N PRO A 28 -5.62 -21.04 -2.42
CA PRO A 28 -4.33 -20.73 -1.83
C PRO A 28 -4.07 -19.22 -1.81
N CYS A 29 -3.78 -18.69 -0.62
CA CYS A 29 -3.46 -17.28 -0.46
C CYS A 29 -2.14 -16.96 -1.20
N PRO A 30 -2.12 -15.95 -2.10
CA PRO A 30 -0.95 -15.70 -2.96
C PRO A 30 0.24 -15.04 -2.24
N TRP A 31 0.14 -14.79 -0.92
CA TRP A 31 1.23 -14.23 -0.11
C TRP A 31 1.37 -14.91 1.26
N ARG A 32 2.60 -14.93 1.76
CA ARG A 32 2.94 -15.38 3.13
C ARG A 32 2.71 -14.25 4.15
N TYR A 33 2.57 -14.61 5.43
CA TYR A 33 2.44 -13.64 6.53
C TYR A 33 3.59 -12.63 6.61
N THR A 34 4.79 -13.02 6.16
CA THR A 34 5.98 -12.14 6.14
C THR A 34 5.95 -11.09 5.03
N ASN A 35 4.99 -11.17 4.10
CA ASN A 35 4.91 -10.32 2.92
C ASN A 35 3.86 -9.20 3.05
N ASP A 36 3.21 -9.08 4.21
CA ASP A 36 2.28 -8.00 4.50
C ASP A 36 3.03 -6.65 4.60
N ARG A 37 2.49 -5.61 3.95
CA ARG A 37 3.00 -4.24 3.92
C ARG A 37 1.91 -3.26 4.32
N ASP A 38 2.26 -2.27 5.14
CA ASP A 38 1.31 -1.26 5.62
C ASP A 38 1.59 0.10 4.98
N VAL A 39 0.55 0.62 4.32
CA VAL A 39 0.55 1.94 3.71
C VAL A 39 0.77 3.04 4.77
N ARG A 40 0.22 2.88 5.98
CA ARG A 40 0.35 3.85 7.08
C ARG A 40 1.79 3.98 7.55
N THR A 41 2.58 2.91 7.47
CA THR A 41 4.02 2.96 7.78
C THR A 41 4.75 3.85 6.78
N MET A 42 4.46 3.73 5.48
CA MET A 42 5.04 4.62 4.47
C MET A 42 4.61 6.07 4.70
N VAL A 43 3.33 6.32 4.98
CA VAL A 43 2.84 7.67 5.31
C VAL A 43 3.59 8.27 6.50
N ALA A 44 3.81 7.50 7.57
CA ALA A 44 4.58 7.96 8.72
C ALA A 44 6.02 8.35 8.34
N LEU A 45 6.70 7.57 7.48
CA LEU A 45 8.03 7.90 6.98
C LEU A 45 8.02 9.20 6.14
N GLY A 46 7.02 9.39 5.28
CA GLY A 46 6.86 10.63 4.51
C GLY A 46 6.73 11.86 5.40
N LEU A 47 5.92 11.76 6.47
CA LEU A 47 5.72 12.86 7.41
C LEU A 47 7.01 13.25 8.16
N VAL A 48 7.88 12.28 8.49
CA VAL A 48 9.20 12.56 9.10
C VAL A 48 10.07 13.42 8.17
N MET A 49 9.87 13.33 6.85
CA MET A 49 10.56 14.12 5.83
C MET A 49 9.83 15.40 5.44
N ASP A 50 8.85 15.84 6.25
CA ASP A 50 7.95 16.96 5.94
C ASP A 50 7.25 16.80 4.57
N PHE A 51 6.86 15.56 4.26
CA PHE A 51 6.20 15.21 3.01
C PHE A 51 4.90 14.44 3.26
N ASP A 52 3.80 15.16 3.38
CA ASP A 52 2.47 14.54 3.40
C ASP A 52 1.98 14.25 1.98
N ALA A 53 2.33 13.07 1.47
CA ALA A 53 1.97 12.63 0.13
C ALA A 53 0.45 12.56 -0.12
N ARG A 54 -0.38 12.50 0.94
CA ARG A 54 -1.85 12.51 0.80
C ARG A 54 -2.38 13.89 0.37
N ASN A 55 -1.70 14.97 0.76
CA ASN A 55 -2.07 16.33 0.37
C ASN A 55 -1.56 16.68 -1.03
N VAL A 56 -0.43 16.08 -1.44
CA VAL A 56 0.18 16.32 -2.76
C VAL A 56 -0.47 15.45 -3.84
N THR A 57 -0.92 14.25 -3.50
CA THR A 57 -1.55 13.33 -4.45
C THR A 57 -3.03 13.68 -4.61
N THR A 58 -3.47 13.91 -5.84
CA THR A 58 -4.90 14.11 -6.15
C THR A 58 -5.65 12.78 -6.11
N PHE A 59 -6.79 12.76 -5.41
CA PHE A 59 -7.71 11.62 -5.44
C PHE A 59 -8.49 11.61 -6.75
N GLU A 60 -8.52 10.46 -7.43
CA GLU A 60 -9.24 10.25 -8.68
C GLU A 60 -10.30 9.16 -8.50
N GLY A 61 -11.55 9.49 -8.84
CA GLY A 61 -12.69 8.59 -8.77
C GLY A 61 -13.63 8.90 -7.61
N GLU A 62 -14.39 7.88 -7.21
CA GLU A 62 -15.36 7.94 -6.12
C GLU A 62 -14.75 7.48 -4.79
N ARG A 63 -14.97 8.27 -3.73
CA ARG A 63 -14.55 7.90 -2.37
C ARG A 63 -15.32 6.68 -1.88
N HIS A 64 -14.67 5.85 -1.07
CA HIS A 64 -15.24 4.59 -0.55
C HIS A 64 -15.46 3.52 -1.63
N ASN A 65 -14.93 3.72 -2.84
CA ASN A 65 -14.78 2.67 -3.83
C ASN A 65 -13.40 2.02 -3.64
N ALA A 66 -13.39 0.71 -3.34
CA ALA A 66 -12.17 -0.03 -3.02
C ALA A 66 -11.08 0.06 -4.10
N LEU A 67 -11.45 0.09 -5.38
CA LEU A 67 -10.48 0.20 -6.48
C LEU A 67 -9.87 1.60 -6.57
N HIS A 68 -10.69 2.64 -6.45
CA HIS A 68 -10.22 4.03 -6.47
C HIS A 68 -9.33 4.31 -5.25
N ASP A 69 -9.74 3.83 -4.08
CA ASP A 69 -8.96 3.94 -2.84
C ASP A 69 -7.61 3.20 -2.97
N ALA A 70 -7.59 1.97 -3.51
CA ALA A 70 -6.35 1.22 -3.71
C ALA A 70 -5.39 1.90 -4.69
N ARG A 71 -5.90 2.47 -5.80
CA ARG A 71 -5.10 3.24 -6.76
C ARG A 71 -4.51 4.49 -6.12
N TYR A 72 -5.33 5.25 -5.40
CA TYR A 72 -4.88 6.44 -4.68
C TYR A 72 -3.78 6.10 -3.67
N GLN A 73 -3.96 5.02 -2.90
CA GLN A 73 -2.98 4.50 -1.94
C GLN A 73 -1.66 4.12 -2.61
N ALA A 74 -1.71 3.40 -3.72
CA ALA A 74 -0.52 3.05 -4.49
C ALA A 74 0.24 4.29 -4.99
N LYS A 75 -0.47 5.32 -5.48
CA LYS A 75 0.14 6.57 -5.95
C LYS A 75 0.95 7.26 -4.86
N TYR A 76 0.37 7.50 -3.69
CA TYR A 76 1.09 8.24 -2.65
C TYR A 76 2.18 7.40 -1.97
N VAL A 77 2.04 6.06 -1.88
CA VAL A 77 3.14 5.18 -1.45
C VAL A 77 4.32 5.30 -2.42
N SER A 78 4.04 5.32 -3.73
CA SER A 78 5.07 5.45 -4.76
C SER A 78 5.80 6.79 -4.66
N ALA A 79 5.07 7.89 -4.43
CA ALA A 79 5.65 9.21 -4.23
C ALA A 79 6.58 9.26 -3.00
N ILE A 80 6.18 8.66 -1.88
CA ILE A 80 7.03 8.58 -0.67
C ILE A 80 8.27 7.75 -0.95
N TRP A 81 8.13 6.61 -1.62
CA TRP A 81 9.26 5.74 -1.98
C TRP A 81 10.30 6.47 -2.84
N GLN A 82 9.86 7.17 -3.89
CA GLN A 82 10.74 7.96 -4.76
C GLN A 82 11.46 9.07 -3.99
N LYS A 83 10.81 9.66 -2.99
CA LYS A 83 11.44 10.69 -2.15
C LYS A 83 12.47 10.10 -1.17
N LEU A 84 12.21 8.90 -0.63
CA LEU A 84 13.14 8.19 0.25
C LEU A 84 14.38 7.68 -0.49
N PHE A 85 14.19 7.21 -1.72
CA PHE A 85 15.22 6.62 -2.54
C PHE A 85 15.27 7.33 -3.90
N PRO A 86 15.79 8.58 -3.94
CA PRO A 86 15.99 9.30 -5.19
C PRO A 86 16.90 8.50 -6.13
N ASN A 87 16.62 8.53 -7.43
CA ASN A 87 17.46 7.82 -8.37
C ASN A 87 18.85 8.47 -8.41
N GLN A 88 19.88 7.67 -8.69
CA GLN A 88 21.23 8.20 -8.91
C GLN A 88 21.31 9.24 -10.03
N ALA A 89 20.35 9.24 -10.96
CA ALA A 89 20.24 10.21 -12.05
C ALA A 89 19.62 11.56 -11.63
N ASP A 90 19.06 11.66 -10.42
CA ASP A 90 18.44 12.89 -9.89
C ASP A 90 19.46 13.78 -9.14
N PHE A 91 20.75 13.40 -9.13
CA PHE A 91 21.88 14.12 -8.53
C PHE A 91 22.87 14.62 -9.58
#